data_AF-A0A9R0P2L1-F1
#
_entry.id   AF-A0A9R0P2L1-F1
#
_cell.length_a   1.000
_cell.length_b   1.000
_cell.length_c   1.000
_cell.angle_alpha   90.00
_cell.angle_beta   90.00
_cell.angle_gamma   90.00
#
_symmetry.space_group_name_H-M   'P 1'
#
loop_
_entity.id
_entity.type
_entity.pdbx_description
1 polymer ?
#
loop_
_entity_poly.entity_id
_entity_poly.type
_entity_poly.pdbx_seq_one_letter_code
_entity_poly.pdbx_strand_id
1 'polypeptide(L)'
;MPIQQFVARTDAVVAALHYAVAFPEGCVLALHLAVRRGPLDGPAWKRVTGTDLDLEAPEGGLKFGVRLPDGSKVTTVEHAIPGWAHPFDTPERPMLAEVGAGSSSNDRYYDRHQQLWLRPLPPPGPFEFVFAWPSMGLDPTATTLDGNAIVRAAGHAAPFWA
;
A
#
# COMPACT_ATOMS: atom_id res chain seq x y z
N MET A 1 -4.21 -9.68 11.44
CA MET A 1 -5.01 -8.81 12.34
C MET A 1 -5.85 -7.83 11.52
N PRO A 2 -7.11 -7.56 11.89
CA PRO A 2 -7.96 -6.60 11.18
C PRO A 2 -7.48 -5.15 11.36
N ILE A 3 -7.69 -4.31 10.33
CA ILE A 3 -7.53 -2.85 10.37
C ILE A 3 -8.87 -2.18 10.03
N GLN A 4 -9.49 -2.58 8.90
CA GLN A 4 -10.81 -2.14 8.43
C GLN A 4 -11.01 -0.62 8.42
N GLN A 5 -10.08 0.12 7.81
CA GLN A 5 -10.09 1.57 7.77
C GLN A 5 -10.04 2.11 6.34
N PHE A 6 -10.91 3.05 6.01
CA PHE A 6 -10.82 3.79 4.74
C PHE A 6 -9.62 4.74 4.78
N VAL A 7 -8.82 4.74 3.71
CA VAL A 7 -7.73 5.70 3.51
C VAL A 7 -8.14 6.81 2.52
N ALA A 8 -9.01 6.49 1.57
CA ALA A 8 -9.68 7.46 0.70
C ALA A 8 -11.09 6.98 0.37
N ARG A 9 -12.05 7.91 0.31
CA ARG A 9 -13.43 7.60 -0.06
C ARG A 9 -14.08 8.78 -0.76
N THR A 10 -14.35 8.61 -2.04
CA THR A 10 -15.08 9.54 -2.92
C THR A 10 -16.13 8.77 -3.72
N ASP A 11 -16.88 9.46 -4.57
CA ASP A 11 -17.84 8.80 -5.47
C ASP A 11 -17.14 7.95 -6.55
N ALA A 12 -15.91 8.31 -6.93
CA ALA A 12 -15.15 7.64 -7.99
C ALA A 12 -14.16 6.61 -7.45
N VAL A 13 -13.60 6.82 -6.25
CA VAL A 13 -12.51 5.99 -5.70
C VAL A 13 -12.79 5.65 -4.24
N VAL A 14 -12.63 4.38 -3.90
CA VAL A 14 -12.57 3.89 -2.52
C VAL A 14 -11.25 3.15 -2.34
N ALA A 15 -10.50 3.50 -1.31
CA ALA A 15 -9.33 2.77 -0.87
C ALA A 15 -9.45 2.46 0.63
N ALA A 16 -9.19 1.22 1.02
CA ALA A 16 -9.29 0.78 2.40
C ALA A 16 -8.20 -0.23 2.79
N LEU A 17 -7.64 -0.06 3.98
CA LEU A 17 -6.79 -1.05 4.62
C LEU A 17 -7.66 -2.09 5.34
N HIS A 18 -7.58 -3.34 4.90
CA HIS A 18 -8.45 -4.41 5.40
C HIS A 18 -7.84 -5.09 6.62
N TYR A 19 -6.61 -5.56 6.48
CA TYR A 19 -5.89 -6.29 7.51
C TYR A 19 -4.38 -6.12 7.34
N ALA A 20 -3.64 -6.48 8.39
CA ALA A 20 -2.21 -6.69 8.33
C ALA A 20 -1.84 -8.14 8.69
N VAL A 21 -0.79 -8.65 8.06
CA VAL A 21 -0.12 -9.90 8.46
C VAL A 21 1.27 -9.52 8.93
N ALA A 22 1.58 -9.80 10.20
CA ALA A 22 2.80 -9.32 10.83
C ALA A 22 3.74 -10.50 11.14
N PHE A 23 5.02 -10.29 10.87
CA PHE A 23 6.13 -11.21 11.10
C PHE A 23 7.25 -10.46 11.81
N PRO A 24 8.23 -11.13 12.44
CA PRO A 24 9.33 -10.46 13.12
C PRO A 24 10.10 -9.48 12.22
N GLU A 25 10.21 -9.78 10.92
CA GLU A 25 10.97 -9.01 9.95
C GLU A 25 10.18 -7.84 9.34
N GLY A 26 8.85 -7.79 9.49
CA GLY A 26 8.01 -6.78 8.85
C GLY A 26 6.53 -7.14 8.84
N CYS A 27 5.73 -6.35 8.13
CA CYS A 27 4.30 -6.63 7.99
C CYS A 27 3.79 -6.37 6.58
N VAL A 28 2.87 -7.23 6.12
CA VAL A 28 2.04 -6.98 4.94
C VAL A 28 0.86 -6.13 5.36
N LEU A 29 0.67 -4.98 4.70
CA LEU A 29 -0.55 -4.18 4.74
C LEU A 29 -1.41 -4.53 3.51
N ALA A 30 -2.61 -5.05 3.75
CA ALA A 30 -3.54 -5.41 2.67
C ALA A 30 -4.48 -4.23 2.39
N LEU A 31 -4.34 -3.67 1.18
CA LEU A 31 -5.16 -2.58 0.66
C LEU A 31 -6.16 -3.12 -0.37
N HIS A 32 -7.38 -2.63 -0.31
CA HIS A 32 -8.37 -2.76 -1.37
C HIS A 32 -8.59 -1.40 -2.01
N LEU A 33 -8.45 -1.32 -3.33
CA LEU A 33 -8.78 -0.18 -4.17
C LEU A 33 -9.94 -0.54 -5.09
N ALA A 34 -10.99 0.27 -5.09
CA ALA A 34 -12.10 0.17 -6.03
C ALA A 34 -12.30 1.51 -6.74
N VAL A 35 -12.47 1.47 -8.05
CA VAL A 35 -12.64 2.65 -8.91
C VAL A 35 -13.90 2.49 -9.75
N ARG A 36 -14.72 3.54 -9.78
CA ARG A 36 -15.83 3.69 -10.72
C ARG A 36 -15.37 4.58 -11.87
N ARG A 37 -15.65 4.18 -13.09
CA ARG A 37 -15.30 4.95 -14.29
C ARG A 37 -15.93 6.34 -14.31
N GLY A 38 -17.22 6.43 -13.94
CA GLY A 38 -17.97 7.68 -14.01
C GLY A 38 -17.89 8.33 -15.40
N PRO A 39 -17.51 9.62 -15.52
CA PRO A 39 -17.48 10.35 -16.78
C PRO A 39 -16.20 10.13 -17.61
N LEU A 40 -15.26 9.30 -17.14
CA LEU A 40 -13.99 9.09 -17.84
C LEU A 40 -14.23 8.47 -19.23
N ASP A 41 -13.61 9.06 -20.25
CA ASP A 41 -13.61 8.51 -21.59
C ASP A 41 -12.74 7.24 -21.68
N GLY A 42 -12.74 6.58 -22.83
CA GLY A 42 -12.00 5.32 -23.02
C GLY A 42 -10.50 5.43 -22.72
N PRO A 43 -9.79 6.40 -23.32
CA PRO A 43 -8.38 6.64 -23.03
C PRO A 43 -8.09 6.98 -21.56
N ALA A 44 -8.89 7.84 -20.92
CA ALA A 44 -8.69 8.19 -19.52
C ALA A 44 -8.95 6.98 -18.59
N TRP A 45 -9.98 6.17 -18.88
CA TRP A 45 -10.23 4.94 -18.14
C TRP A 45 -9.05 3.98 -18.21
N LYS A 46 -8.52 3.73 -19.42
CA LYS A 46 -7.35 2.85 -19.62
C LYS A 46 -6.11 3.34 -18.88
N ARG A 47 -5.90 4.65 -18.78
CA ARG A 47 -4.80 5.26 -18.01
C ARG A 47 -4.97 4.99 -16.51
N VAL A 48 -6.14 5.32 -15.97
CA VAL A 48 -6.47 5.18 -14.55
C VAL A 48 -6.45 3.71 -14.09
N THR A 49 -6.85 2.77 -14.94
CA THR A 49 -6.83 1.33 -14.62
C THR A 49 -5.58 0.60 -15.14
N GLY A 50 -4.58 1.35 -15.58
CA GLY A 50 -3.36 0.84 -16.19
C GLY A 50 -2.16 1.60 -15.66
N THR A 51 -1.61 2.51 -16.47
CA THR A 51 -0.35 3.20 -16.17
C THR A 51 -0.32 3.94 -14.84
N ASP A 52 -1.45 4.47 -14.37
CA ASP A 52 -1.50 5.18 -13.09
C ASP A 52 -1.34 4.24 -11.88
N LEU A 53 -1.55 2.94 -12.07
CA LEU A 53 -1.49 1.92 -11.03
C LEU A 53 -0.13 1.24 -10.92
N ASP A 54 0.77 1.52 -11.86
CA ASP A 54 2.13 1.00 -11.88
C ASP A 54 2.94 1.56 -10.71
N LEU A 55 3.91 0.81 -10.20
CA LEU A 55 4.80 1.29 -9.12
C LEU A 55 5.65 2.48 -9.54
N GLU A 56 6.01 2.52 -10.82
CA GLU A 56 6.74 3.61 -11.48
C GLU A 56 5.78 4.58 -12.18
N ALA A 57 4.51 4.63 -11.74
CA ALA A 57 3.51 5.49 -12.36
C ALA A 57 4.04 6.94 -12.47
N PRO A 58 3.72 7.63 -13.58
CA PRO A 58 4.16 8.98 -13.82
C PRO A 58 3.67 9.93 -12.71
N GLU A 59 4.15 11.18 -12.76
CA GLU A 59 3.64 12.20 -11.85
C GLU A 59 2.11 12.27 -11.90
N GLY A 60 1.50 12.20 -10.72
CA GLY A 60 0.04 12.14 -10.56
C GLY A 60 -0.56 10.73 -10.47
N GLY A 61 0.21 9.67 -10.72
CA GLY A 61 -0.22 8.29 -10.50
C GLY A 61 -0.44 7.92 -9.03
N LEU A 62 -0.90 6.71 -8.80
CA LEU A 62 -1.18 6.14 -7.48
C LEU A 62 0.12 5.93 -6.70
N LYS A 63 0.17 6.47 -5.49
CA LYS A 63 1.35 6.41 -4.62
C LYS A 63 0.96 6.00 -3.21
N PHE A 64 1.85 5.23 -2.60
CA PHE A 64 1.74 4.82 -1.20
C PHE A 64 3.00 5.20 -0.43
N GLY A 65 2.82 5.42 0.87
CA GLY A 65 3.93 5.56 1.78
C GLY A 65 3.54 5.30 3.22
N VAL A 66 4.52 5.34 4.10
CA VAL A 66 4.32 5.44 5.54
C VAL A 66 5.15 6.57 6.11
N ARG A 67 4.65 7.19 7.17
CA ARG A 67 5.37 8.15 7.99
C ARG A 67 5.55 7.54 9.37
N LEU A 68 6.80 7.35 9.77
CA LEU A 68 7.15 6.77 11.06
C LEU A 68 7.23 7.86 12.15
N PRO A 69 7.21 7.48 13.45
CA PRO A 69 7.22 8.44 14.56
C PRO A 69 8.44 9.37 14.60
N ASP A 70 9.57 8.94 14.04
CA ASP A 70 10.81 9.74 13.91
C ASP A 70 10.75 10.76 12.76
N GLY A 71 9.62 10.83 12.05
CA GLY A 71 9.40 11.70 10.90
C GLY A 71 9.93 11.13 9.59
N SER A 72 10.60 9.97 9.59
CA SER A 72 11.04 9.33 8.36
C SER A 72 9.85 8.93 7.49
N LYS A 73 10.06 9.03 6.18
CA LYS A 73 9.07 8.68 5.16
C LYS A 73 9.61 7.53 4.35
N VAL A 74 8.78 6.53 4.15
CA VAL A 74 9.08 5.38 3.31
C VAL A 74 8.01 5.35 2.23
N THR A 75 8.41 5.32 0.96
CA THR A 75 7.45 5.33 -0.16
C THR A 75 7.70 4.16 -1.08
N THR A 76 6.67 3.74 -1.81
CA THR A 76 6.81 2.73 -2.87
C THR A 76 7.61 3.24 -4.08
N VAL A 77 7.77 4.57 -4.21
CA VAL A 77 8.44 5.22 -5.35
C VAL A 77 9.95 4.97 -5.34
N GLU A 78 10.55 4.91 -4.16
CA GLU A 78 12.00 4.71 -4.00
C GLU A 78 12.43 3.25 -4.17
N HIS A 79 11.48 2.32 -4.15
CA HIS A 79 11.73 0.87 -4.12
C HIS A 79 10.88 0.11 -5.14
N ALA A 80 10.75 0.65 -6.36
CA ALA A 80 10.38 -0.14 -7.52
C ALA A 80 11.54 -1.12 -7.79
N ILE A 81 11.59 -2.25 -7.05
CA ILE A 81 12.76 -3.13 -7.07
C ILE A 81 12.86 -3.79 -8.46
N PRO A 82 13.87 -3.44 -9.31
CA PRO A 82 14.16 -4.21 -10.51
C PRO A 82 15.04 -5.38 -10.06
N GLY A 83 14.43 -6.54 -9.90
CA GLY A 83 15.13 -7.76 -9.51
C GLY A 83 15.28 -7.86 -7.99
N TRP A 84 14.66 -8.90 -7.43
CA TRP A 84 14.92 -9.36 -6.08
C TRP A 84 16.43 -9.28 -5.76
N ALA A 85 16.80 -8.34 -4.89
CA ALA A 85 17.89 -8.60 -3.95
C ALA A 85 17.58 -9.94 -3.28
N HIS A 86 18.59 -10.76 -3.00
CA HIS A 86 18.36 -12.11 -2.48
C HIS A 86 17.39 -12.05 -1.28
N PRO A 87 16.55 -13.08 -1.03
CA PRO A 87 15.57 -13.06 0.06
C PRO A 87 16.19 -12.83 1.46
N PHE A 88 17.51 -12.93 1.57
CA PHE A 88 18.29 -12.68 2.78
C PHE A 88 18.94 -11.28 2.84
N ASP A 89 18.92 -10.53 1.75
CA ASP A 89 19.42 -9.16 1.73
C ASP A 89 18.47 -8.32 2.58
N THR A 90 19.01 -7.83 3.69
CA THR A 90 18.29 -6.92 4.58
C THR A 90 18.61 -5.51 4.13
N PRO A 91 17.64 -4.76 3.58
CA PRO A 91 17.90 -3.40 3.17
C PRO A 91 18.34 -2.58 4.39
N GLU A 92 19.36 -1.74 4.22
CA GLU A 92 19.89 -0.89 5.29
C GLU A 92 18.87 0.15 5.79
N ARG A 93 17.80 0.38 5.02
CA ARG A 93 16.77 1.38 5.29
C ARG A 93 15.38 0.76 5.29
N PRO A 94 14.42 1.35 6.02
CA PRO A 94 13.03 0.98 5.91
C PRO A 94 12.53 1.06 4.46
N MET A 95 11.71 0.09 4.06
CA MET A 95 11.20 -0.09 2.71
C MET A 95 9.71 -0.44 2.74
N LEU A 96 8.97 0.07 1.74
CA LEU A 96 7.59 -0.29 1.46
C LEU A 96 7.52 -0.81 0.03
N ALA A 97 7.31 -2.11 -0.14
CA ALA A 97 7.34 -2.77 -1.45
C ALA A 97 6.00 -3.46 -1.74
N GLU A 98 5.54 -3.44 -2.99
CA GLU A 98 4.43 -4.31 -3.40
C GLU A 98 4.92 -5.75 -3.56
N VAL A 99 4.32 -6.67 -2.82
CA VAL A 99 4.69 -8.10 -2.82
C VAL A 99 3.60 -8.99 -3.39
N GLY A 100 2.46 -8.41 -3.75
CA GLY A 100 1.37 -9.12 -4.39
C GLY A 100 0.23 -8.18 -4.75
N ALA A 101 -0.38 -8.43 -5.91
CA ALA A 101 -1.61 -7.77 -6.29
C ALA A 101 -2.47 -8.69 -7.16
N GLY A 102 -3.78 -8.48 -7.08
CA GLY A 102 -4.76 -9.07 -7.98
C GLY A 102 -5.78 -8.00 -8.36
N SER A 103 -6.27 -8.02 -9.59
CA SER A 103 -7.27 -7.07 -10.04
C SER A 103 -8.32 -7.70 -10.96
N SER A 104 -9.47 -7.04 -11.02
CA SER A 104 -10.55 -7.31 -11.95
C SER A 104 -11.07 -5.99 -12.50
N SER A 105 -11.44 -5.98 -13.78
CA SER A 105 -11.89 -4.76 -14.45
C SER A 105 -12.96 -5.04 -15.49
N ASN A 106 -13.84 -4.07 -15.68
CA ASN A 106 -14.74 -3.97 -16.83
C ASN A 106 -14.86 -2.51 -17.27
N ASP A 107 -15.76 -2.23 -18.21
CA ASP A 107 -15.94 -0.88 -18.74
C ASP A 107 -16.50 0.16 -17.75
N ARG A 108 -16.89 -0.25 -16.54
CA ARG A 108 -17.51 0.62 -15.53
C ARG A 108 -16.80 0.60 -14.18
N TYR A 109 -16.13 -0.50 -13.85
CA TYR A 109 -15.58 -0.77 -12.53
C TYR A 109 -14.20 -1.39 -12.63
N TYR A 110 -13.33 -0.99 -11.73
CA TYR A 110 -12.03 -1.60 -11.49
C TYR A 110 -11.89 -1.91 -10.01
N ASP A 111 -11.38 -3.09 -9.71
CA ASP A 111 -11.19 -3.59 -8.36
C ASP A 111 -9.78 -4.18 -8.25
N ARG A 112 -9.02 -3.79 -7.23
CA ARG A 112 -7.66 -4.26 -6.97
C ARG A 112 -7.46 -4.54 -5.49
N HIS A 113 -6.93 -5.73 -5.21
CA HIS A 113 -6.35 -6.08 -3.92
C HIS A 113 -4.84 -6.00 -4.04
N GLN A 114 -4.19 -5.27 -3.14
CA GLN A 114 -2.75 -5.03 -3.16
C GLN A 114 -2.16 -5.30 -1.78
N GLN A 115 -0.98 -5.89 -1.76
CA GLN A 115 -0.24 -6.26 -0.57
C GLN A 115 1.08 -5.50 -0.55
N LEU A 116 1.22 -4.63 0.46
CA LEU A 116 2.39 -3.78 0.65
C LEU A 116 3.20 -4.30 1.84
N TRP A 117 4.42 -4.77 1.60
CA TRP A 117 5.36 -5.20 2.63
C TRP A 117 6.12 -4.01 3.18
N LEU A 118 5.88 -3.69 4.45
CA LEU A 118 6.68 -2.74 5.23
C LEU A 118 7.76 -3.51 5.99
N ARG A 119 9.03 -3.15 5.75
CA ARG A 119 10.20 -3.69 6.43
C ARG A 119 11.07 -2.54 6.97
N PRO A 120 11.63 -2.61 8.18
CA PRO A 120 11.32 -3.59 9.24
C PRO A 120 9.88 -3.39 9.77
N LEU A 121 9.52 -4.10 10.85
CA LEU A 121 8.29 -3.77 11.60
C LEU A 121 8.28 -2.28 11.97
N PRO A 122 7.10 -1.62 11.96
CA PRO A 122 7.00 -0.26 12.44
C PRO A 122 7.40 -0.20 13.92
N PRO A 123 8.02 0.91 14.38
CA PRO A 123 8.26 1.11 15.81
C PRO A 123 6.97 0.96 16.62
N PRO A 124 7.04 0.44 17.87
CA PRO A 124 5.89 0.41 18.75
C PRO A 124 5.33 1.83 18.96
N GLY A 125 4.08 2.05 18.55
CA GLY A 125 3.45 3.36 18.57
C GLY A 125 2.55 3.61 17.35
N PRO A 126 1.76 4.69 17.36
CA PRO A 126 1.01 5.09 16.18
C PRO A 126 1.96 5.55 15.07
N PHE A 127 1.66 5.20 13.82
CA PHE A 127 2.33 5.71 12.62
C PHE A 127 1.29 5.98 11.53
N GLU A 128 1.66 6.64 10.44
CA GLU A 128 0.71 7.00 9.39
C GLU A 128 0.95 6.19 8.11
N PHE A 129 -0.12 5.68 7.52
CA PHE A 129 -0.15 5.23 6.14
C PHE A 129 -0.59 6.40 5.24
N VAL A 130 0.16 6.63 4.17
CA VAL A 130 -0.09 7.72 3.22
C VAL A 130 -0.56 7.15 1.89
N PHE A 131 -1.66 7.71 1.39
CA PHE A 131 -2.25 7.39 0.09
C PHE A 131 -2.38 8.67 -0.72
N ALA A 132 -1.96 8.65 -1.98
CA ALA A 132 -2.17 9.77 -2.90
C ALA A 132 -2.50 9.26 -4.31
N TRP A 133 -3.41 9.94 -5.00
CA TRP A 133 -3.66 9.67 -6.41
C TRP A 133 -4.10 10.96 -7.13
N PRO A 134 -3.16 11.88 -7.41
CA PRO A 134 -3.50 13.21 -7.91
C PRO A 134 -4.24 13.24 -9.26
N SER A 135 -4.00 12.28 -10.17
CA SER A 135 -4.74 12.19 -11.45
C SER A 135 -6.23 11.90 -11.27
N MET A 136 -6.60 11.32 -10.12
CA MET A 136 -7.98 11.11 -9.68
C MET A 136 -8.47 12.21 -8.71
N GLY A 137 -7.72 13.30 -8.56
CA GLY A 137 -8.05 14.42 -7.68
C GLY A 137 -7.91 14.12 -6.18
N LEU A 138 -7.10 13.11 -5.82
CA LEU A 138 -6.86 12.71 -4.44
C LEU A 138 -5.51 13.20 -3.97
N ASP A 139 -5.51 14.32 -3.24
CA ASP A 139 -4.35 14.81 -2.52
C ASP A 139 -3.83 13.78 -1.50
N PRO A 140 -2.56 13.88 -1.07
CA PRO A 140 -2.02 12.99 -0.05
C PRO A 140 -2.86 12.98 1.22
N THR A 141 -3.39 11.81 1.56
CA THR A 141 -4.15 11.53 2.77
C THR A 141 -3.30 10.71 3.73
N ALA A 142 -3.41 10.97 5.03
CA ALA A 142 -2.70 10.23 6.07
C ALA A 142 -3.70 9.54 6.99
N THR A 143 -3.48 8.25 7.23
CA THR A 143 -4.32 7.39 8.06
C THR A 143 -3.49 6.81 9.19
N THR A 144 -3.84 7.10 10.44
CA THR A 144 -3.12 6.58 11.60
C THR A 144 -3.39 5.09 11.81
N LEU A 145 -2.34 4.30 11.96
CA LEU A 145 -2.37 2.86 12.27
C LEU A 145 -1.76 2.60 13.65
N ASP A 146 -2.28 1.60 14.37
CA ASP A 146 -1.74 1.17 15.66
C ASP A 146 -0.54 0.22 15.46
N GLY A 147 0.68 0.76 15.45
CA GLY A 147 1.90 -0.03 15.37
C GLY A 147 2.10 -0.96 16.57
N ASN A 148 1.54 -0.64 17.76
CA ASN A 148 1.62 -1.57 18.89
C ASN A 148 0.83 -2.85 18.59
N ALA A 149 -0.33 -2.74 17.93
CA ALA A 149 -1.11 -3.92 17.55
C ALA A 149 -0.37 -4.77 16.51
N ILE A 150 0.31 -4.15 15.55
CA ILE A 150 1.13 -4.86 14.55
C ILE A 150 2.30 -5.58 15.21
N VAL A 151 3.05 -4.91 16.09
CA VAL A 151 4.17 -5.51 16.82
C VAL A 151 3.70 -6.67 17.71
N ARG A 152 2.57 -6.51 18.42
CA ARG A 152 1.97 -7.62 19.19
C ARG A 152 1.59 -8.79 18.29
N ALA A 153 1.01 -8.53 17.11
CA ALA A 153 0.64 -9.58 16.18
C ALA A 153 1.87 -10.34 15.64
N ALA A 154 2.98 -9.65 15.37
CA ALA A 154 4.23 -10.26 14.94
C ALA A 154 4.78 -11.27 15.96
N GLY A 155 4.59 -11.00 17.27
CA GLY A 155 4.99 -11.93 18.33
C GLY A 155 4.28 -13.29 18.33
N HIS A 156 3.21 -13.44 17.54
CA HIS A 156 2.50 -14.71 17.38
C HIS A 156 2.98 -15.50 16.16
N ALA A 157 3.85 -14.93 15.33
CA ALA A 157 4.38 -15.61 14.15
C ALA A 157 5.33 -16.74 14.55
N ALA A 158 5.25 -17.87 13.85
CA ALA A 158 6.16 -18.98 13.98
C ALA A 158 6.80 -19.27 12.61
N PRO A 159 8.08 -19.63 12.57
CA PRO A 159 8.71 -20.03 11.32
C PRO A 159 8.10 -21.34 10.82
N PHE A 160 7.98 -21.48 9.50
CA PHE A 160 7.50 -22.73 8.89
C PHE A 160 8.52 -23.88 9.04
N TRP A 161 9.80 -23.53 9.14
CA TRP A 161 10.93 -24.47 9.23
C TRP A 161 11.81 -24.07 10.42
N ALA A 162 12.33 -25.07 11.13
CA ALA A 162 13.24 -24.89 12.26
C ALA A 162 14.71 -24.91 11.80
#